data_AF-A0A3L6JLY3-F1
#
_entry.id   AF-A0A3L6JLY3-F1
#
_cell.length_a   1.000
_cell.length_b   1.000
_cell.length_c   1.000
_cell.angle_alpha   90.00
_cell.angle_beta   90.00
_cell.angle_gamma   90.00
#
_symmetry.space_group_name_H-M   'P 1'
#
loop_
_entity.id
_entity.type
_entity.pdbx_description
1 polymer ?
#
loop_
_entity_poly.entity_id
_entity_poly.type
_entity_poly.pdbx_seq_one_letter_code
_entity_poly.pdbx_strand_id
1 'polypeptide(L)'
;MIPDPLYAEGNIDDRQTKIEALGRIVNCQNQAYFEEMVRDMSWSGAVDITNWTLDAIIVLVRVCSDENLIITLKQGTRYFMPIHYPHESLLESFAMAILTGQL
;
A
#
# COMPACT_ATOMS: atom_id res chain seq x y z
N MET A 1 -29.14 17.83 4.40
CA MET A 1 -28.12 17.43 5.39
C MET A 1 -26.85 17.19 4.59
N ILE A 2 -25.94 18.15 4.58
CA ILE A 2 -24.68 18.06 3.83
C ILE A 2 -23.70 17.35 4.77
N PRO A 3 -23.03 16.25 4.37
CA PRO A 3 -22.02 15.63 5.21
C PRO A 3 -20.86 16.62 5.37
N ASP A 4 -20.47 16.83 6.62
CA ASP A 4 -19.41 17.76 7.00
C ASP A 4 -18.06 17.17 6.58
N PRO A 5 -17.28 17.83 5.69
CA PRO A 5 -16.06 17.29 5.09
C PRO A 5 -14.96 16.98 6.11
N LEU A 6 -15.02 17.55 7.31
CA LEU A 6 -14.04 17.35 8.38
C LEU A 6 -14.09 15.95 9.03
N TYR A 7 -15.18 15.19 8.86
CA TYR A 7 -15.29 13.82 9.39
C TYR A 7 -14.61 12.76 8.50
N ALA A 8 -14.33 13.08 7.24
CA ALA A 8 -13.74 12.13 6.29
C ALA A 8 -12.23 11.99 6.47
N GLU A 9 -11.53 13.10 6.73
CA GLU A 9 -10.06 13.12 6.82
C GLU A 9 -9.53 12.29 8.00
N GLY A 10 -10.14 12.41 9.19
CA GLY A 10 -9.72 11.62 10.36
C GLY A 10 -9.94 10.10 10.17
N ASN A 11 -10.93 9.69 9.40
CA ASN A 11 -11.20 8.28 9.13
C ASN A 11 -10.19 7.69 8.12
N ILE A 12 -9.77 8.48 7.13
CA ILE A 12 -8.77 8.06 6.15
C ILE A 12 -7.42 7.83 6.84
N ASP A 13 -6.96 8.76 7.67
CA ASP A 13 -5.67 8.64 8.36
C ASP A 13 -5.62 7.43 9.33
N ASP A 14 -6.72 7.20 10.06
CA ASP A 14 -6.88 6.04 10.94
C ASP A 14 -6.86 4.71 10.17
N ARG A 15 -7.50 4.66 8.99
CA ARG A 15 -7.51 3.46 8.14
C ARG A 15 -6.14 3.21 7.52
N GLN A 16 -5.46 4.25 7.06
CA GLN A 16 -4.12 4.14 6.52
C GLN A 16 -3.15 3.61 7.59
N THR A 17 -3.19 4.17 8.80
CA THR A 17 -2.37 3.72 9.93
C THR A 17 -2.57 2.23 10.24
N LYS A 18 -3.81 1.72 10.14
CA LYS A 18 -4.11 0.29 10.33
C LYS A 18 -3.50 -0.57 9.22
N ILE A 19 -3.61 -0.14 7.97
CA ILE A 19 -3.00 -0.86 6.83
C ILE A 19 -1.47 -0.88 6.98
N GLU A 20 -0.86 0.24 7.34
CA GLU A 20 0.58 0.36 7.60
C GLU A 20 1.07 -0.54 8.73
N ALA A 21 0.27 -0.70 9.78
CA ALA A 21 0.57 -1.64 10.86
C ALA A 21 0.43 -3.10 10.39
N LEU A 22 -0.65 -3.42 9.67
CA LEU A 22 -0.93 -4.78 9.20
C LEU A 22 0.09 -5.26 8.16
N GLY A 23 0.57 -4.38 7.29
CA GLY A 23 1.58 -4.69 6.27
C GLY A 23 2.86 -5.34 6.83
N ARG A 24 3.17 -5.10 8.11
CA ARG A 24 4.34 -5.69 8.81
C ARG A 24 4.20 -7.16 9.16
N ILE A 25 2.99 -7.71 9.09
CA ILE A 25 2.68 -9.08 9.53
C ILE A 25 1.90 -9.90 8.50
N VAL A 26 1.78 -9.40 7.26
CA VAL A 26 1.05 -10.12 6.20
C VAL A 26 1.76 -11.42 5.87
N ASN A 27 0.98 -12.49 5.77
CA ASN A 27 1.36 -13.85 5.41
C ASN A 27 0.15 -14.55 4.76
N CYS A 28 0.32 -15.82 4.36
CA CYS A 28 -0.72 -16.59 3.66
C CYS A 28 -2.08 -16.70 4.39
N GLN A 29 -2.12 -16.54 5.72
CA GLN A 29 -3.36 -16.66 6.50
C GLN A 29 -4.21 -15.39 6.49
N ASN A 30 -3.59 -14.21 6.35
CA ASN A 30 -4.27 -12.91 6.44
C ASN A 30 -4.17 -12.08 5.14
N GLN A 31 -3.52 -12.61 4.10
CA GLN A 31 -3.30 -11.93 2.82
C GLN A 31 -4.61 -11.45 2.16
N ALA A 32 -5.64 -12.30 2.14
CA ALA A 32 -6.93 -11.94 1.52
C ALA A 32 -7.62 -10.79 2.25
N TYR A 33 -7.58 -10.79 3.58
CA TYR A 33 -8.12 -9.71 4.40
C TYR A 33 -7.35 -8.40 4.19
N PHE A 34 -6.01 -8.49 4.12
CA PHE A 34 -5.18 -7.34 3.81
C PHE A 34 -5.49 -6.76 2.42
N GLU A 35 -5.65 -7.61 1.40
CA GLU A 35 -6.04 -7.18 0.06
C GLU A 35 -7.38 -6.44 0.05
N GLU A 36 -8.41 -6.98 0.72
CA GLU A 36 -9.72 -6.32 0.84
C GLU A 36 -9.59 -4.93 1.46
N MET A 37 -8.81 -4.80 2.54
CA MET A 37 -8.57 -3.50 3.17
C MET A 37 -7.88 -2.49 2.25
N VAL A 38 -6.92 -2.94 1.44
CA VAL A 38 -6.18 -2.11 0.48
C VAL A 38 -7.09 -1.65 -0.65
N ARG A 39 -7.97 -2.52 -1.17
CA ARG A 39 -8.95 -2.19 -2.22
C ARG A 39 -10.02 -1.20 -1.74
N ASP A 40 -10.48 -1.36 -0.51
CA ASP A 40 -11.50 -0.49 0.08
C ASP A 40 -10.95 0.87 0.54
N MET A 41 -9.65 1.12 0.36
CA MET A 41 -8.97 2.31 0.87
C MET A 41 -8.94 3.44 -0.15
N SER A 42 -9.29 4.65 0.31
CA SER A 42 -8.98 5.88 -0.41
C SER A 42 -7.63 6.41 0.09
N TRP A 43 -6.60 6.32 -0.74
CA TRP A 43 -5.24 6.71 -0.35
C TRP A 43 -5.07 8.23 -0.29
N SER A 44 -4.39 8.71 0.75
CA SER A 44 -3.98 10.11 0.86
C SER A 44 -2.53 10.22 1.34
N GLY A 45 -1.72 11.03 0.67
CA GLY A 45 -0.31 11.19 1.04
C GLY A 45 0.53 9.96 0.71
N ALA A 46 1.57 9.73 1.51
CA ALA A 46 2.51 8.63 1.33
C ALA A 46 2.20 7.48 2.29
N VAL A 47 2.20 6.25 1.77
CA VAL A 47 2.02 5.02 2.56
C VAL A 47 3.35 4.60 3.14
N ASP A 48 3.45 4.54 4.47
CA ASP A 48 4.65 4.08 5.15
C ASP A 48 4.73 2.55 5.12
N ILE A 49 5.58 2.06 4.22
CA ILE A 49 5.83 0.63 4.01
C ILE A 49 7.03 0.10 4.82
N THR A 50 7.56 0.91 5.74
CA THR A 50 8.73 0.52 6.53
C THR A 50 8.46 -0.76 7.32
N ASN A 51 9.34 -1.75 7.13
CA ASN A 51 9.28 -3.09 7.72
C ASN A 51 8.05 -3.92 7.29
N TRP A 52 7.41 -3.60 6.17
CA TRP A 52 6.40 -4.47 5.58
C TRP A 52 6.99 -5.79 5.11
N THR A 53 6.17 -6.83 5.08
CA THR A 53 6.54 -8.11 4.48
C THR A 53 6.51 -8.02 2.96
N LEU A 54 7.24 -8.91 2.28
CA LEU A 54 7.21 -9.01 0.82
C LEU A 54 5.78 -9.25 0.31
N ASP A 55 5.05 -10.14 0.96
CA ASP A 55 3.65 -10.44 0.62
C ASP A 55 2.76 -9.20 0.68
N ALA A 56 2.94 -8.33 1.68
CA ALA A 56 2.19 -7.08 1.78
C ALA A 56 2.49 -6.13 0.61
N ILE A 57 3.76 -5.98 0.22
CA ILE A 57 4.16 -5.13 -0.91
C ILE A 57 3.62 -5.69 -2.22
N ILE A 58 3.72 -7.00 -2.43
CA ILE A 58 3.16 -7.69 -3.60
C ILE A 58 1.66 -7.41 -3.71
N VAL A 59 0.90 -7.58 -2.63
CA VAL A 59 -0.54 -7.31 -2.62
C VAL A 59 -0.83 -5.84 -2.93
N LEU A 60 -0.13 -4.91 -2.28
CA LEU A 60 -0.31 -3.47 -2.50
C LEU A 60 -0.06 -3.09 -3.97
N VAL A 61 1.10 -3.50 -4.51
CA VAL A 61 1.49 -3.22 -5.90
C VAL A 61 0.49 -3.82 -6.88
N ARG A 62 0.00 -5.04 -6.63
CA ARG A 62 -1.02 -5.68 -7.46
C ARG A 62 -2.32 -4.89 -7.45
N VAL A 63 -2.85 -4.55 -6.28
CA VAL A 63 -4.09 -3.77 -6.15
C VAL A 63 -3.95 -2.42 -6.86
N CYS A 64 -2.84 -1.72 -6.65
CA CYS A 64 -2.61 -0.44 -7.32
C CYS A 64 -2.52 -0.58 -8.85
N SER A 65 -1.92 -1.66 -9.34
CA SER A 65 -1.90 -1.98 -10.78
C SER A 65 -3.31 -2.25 -11.32
N ASP A 66 -4.09 -3.08 -10.64
CA ASP A 66 -5.45 -3.47 -11.07
C ASP A 66 -6.38 -2.25 -11.14
N GLU A 67 -6.25 -1.34 -10.18
CA GLU A 67 -7.14 -0.18 -10.02
C GLU A 67 -6.56 1.11 -10.62
N ASN A 68 -5.40 1.03 -11.27
CA ASN A 68 -4.65 2.18 -11.82
C ASN A 68 -4.41 3.30 -10.79
N LEU A 69 -4.12 2.92 -9.54
CA LEU A 69 -3.85 3.85 -8.45
C LEU A 69 -2.37 4.24 -8.47
N ILE A 70 -2.08 5.54 -8.43
CA ILE A 70 -0.71 6.04 -8.28
C ILE A 70 -0.54 6.47 -6.82
N ILE A 71 0.22 5.69 -6.05
CA ILE A 71 0.50 5.98 -4.64
C ILE A 71 1.98 6.28 -4.42
N THR A 72 2.27 7.15 -3.46
CA THR A 72 3.64 7.35 -2.98
C THR A 72 3.91 6.36 -1.84
N LEU A 73 5.00 5.61 -1.95
CA LEU A 73 5.49 4.67 -0.94
C LEU A 73 6.65 5.30 -0.18
N LYS A 74 6.70 5.13 1.13
CA LYS A 74 7.79 5.57 1.99
C LYS A 74 8.45 4.36 2.67
N GLN A 75 9.74 4.16 2.43
CA GLN A 75 10.56 3.12 3.04
C GLN A 75 11.69 3.77 3.84
N GLY A 76 11.55 3.81 5.17
CA GLY A 76 12.46 4.55 6.05
C GLY A 76 12.49 6.03 5.67
N THR A 77 13.61 6.49 5.11
CA THR A 77 13.80 7.87 4.63
C THR A 77 13.63 8.04 3.12
N ARG A 78 13.33 6.97 2.38
CA ARG A 78 13.21 6.97 0.92
C ARG A 78 11.76 7.02 0.51
N TYR A 79 11.49 7.70 -0.61
CA TYR A 79 10.17 7.78 -1.21
C TYR A 79 10.21 7.22 -2.62
N PHE A 80 9.22 6.42 -2.98
CA PHE A 80 9.04 5.84 -4.30
C PHE A 80 7.65 6.19 -4.81
N MET A 81 7.54 6.53 -6.08
CA MET A 81 6.24 6.76 -6.72
C MET A 81 6.22 5.97 -8.03
N PRO A 82 5.68 4.75 -8.02
CA PRO A 82 5.53 3.98 -9.24
C PRO A 82 4.61 4.70 -10.22
N ILE A 83 5.17 5.16 -11.34
CA ILE A 83 4.40 5.77 -12.44
C ILE A 83 3.76 4.68 -13.31
N HIS A 84 4.45 3.54 -13.42
CA HIS A 84 3.98 2.35 -14.11
C HIS A 84 4.23 1.13 -13.23
N TYR A 85 3.19 0.32 -13.07
CA TYR A 85 3.30 -0.96 -12.41
C TYR A 85 3.85 -2.01 -13.38
N PRO A 86 4.71 -2.92 -12.90
CA PRO A 86 5.27 -3.97 -13.75
C PRO A 86 4.19 -4.97 -14.17
N HIS A 87 4.46 -5.73 -15.25
CA HIS A 87 3.68 -6.94 -15.53
C HIS A 87 3.75 -7.92 -14.35
N GLU A 88 2.70 -8.74 -14.20
CA GLU A 88 2.55 -9.70 -13.08
C GLU A 88 3.79 -10.59 -12.88
N SER A 89 4.44 -11.02 -13.97
CA SER A 89 5.66 -11.83 -13.93
C SER A 89 6.88 -11.15 -13.29
N LEU A 90 6.89 -9.83 -13.17
CA LEU A 90 7.97 -9.03 -12.60
C LEU A 90 7.60 -8.44 -11.24
N LEU A 91 6.39 -8.72 -10.74
CA LEU A 91 5.84 -8.07 -9.56
C LEU A 91 6.61 -8.39 -8.28
N GLU A 92 7.06 -9.64 -8.12
CA GLU A 92 7.90 -10.05 -6.99
C GLU A 92 9.28 -9.36 -7.00
N SER A 93 9.92 -9.29 -8.18
CA SER A 93 11.22 -8.61 -8.32
C SER A 93 11.10 -7.10 -8.03
N PHE A 94 10.03 -6.48 -8.49
CA PHE A 94 9.73 -5.09 -8.22
C PHE A 94 9.47 -4.83 -6.73
N ALA A 95 8.66 -5.68 -6.09
CA ALA A 95 8.39 -5.61 -4.65
C ALA A 95 9.67 -5.77 -3.82
N MET A 96 10.56 -6.68 -4.21
CA MET A 96 11.88 -6.83 -3.59
C MET A 96 12.75 -5.59 -3.75
N ALA A 97 12.78 -4.98 -4.93
CA ALA A 97 13.54 -3.74 -5.17
C ALA A 97 13.03 -2.59 -4.30
N ILE A 98 11.71 -2.47 -4.10
CA ILE A 98 11.11 -1.51 -3.17
C ILE A 98 11.60 -1.77 -1.74
N LEU A 99 11.54 -3.01 -1.27
CA LEU A 99 11.90 -3.37 0.11
C LEU A 99 13.37 -3.13 0.44
N THR A 100 14.27 -3.53 -0.48
CA THR A 100 15.72 -3.34 -0.33
C THR A 100 16.15 -1.91 -0.65
N GLY A 101 15.26 -1.11 -1.22
CA GLY A 101 15.54 0.24 -1.71
C GLY A 101 16.50 0.26 -2.89
N GLN A 102 16.53 -0.78 -3.72
CA GLN A 102 17.39 -0.93 -4.90
C GLN A 102 16.61 -0.78 -6.21
N LEU A 103 15.67 0.18 -6.25
CA LEU A 103 14.95 0.54 -7.48
C LEU A 103 15.85 1.26 -8.49
#